data_AF-A0A2H5Z880-F1
#
_entry.id   AF-A0A2H5Z880-F1
#
_cell.length_a   1.000
_cell.length_b   1.000
_cell.length_c   1.000
_cell.angle_alpha   90.00
_cell.angle_beta   90.00
_cell.angle_gamma   90.00
#
_symmetry.space_group_name_H-M   'P 1'
#
loop_
_entity.id
_entity.type
_entity.pdbx_description
1 polymer ?
#
loop_
_entity_poly.entity_id
_entity_poly.type
_entity_poly.pdbx_seq_one_letter_code
_entity_poly.pdbx_strand_id
1 'polypeptide(L)'
;MGTTRGDVLRNRIIEIHNMVPDVLIGEQPAEDLWSLLDSWFEALTEEATMLSQALPGEGTVPRYLETLRESLRWEIEANRALFPAIQNRDPDQSTVHEVASILGLVTADLLDKLFRRLVILAELVGALDGSITLPDEAIIAYYEFLGAMIPEPSEELDA
;
A
#
# COMPACT_ATOMS: atom_id res chain seq x y z
N MET A 1 -13.25 19.43 -17.76
CA MET A 1 -13.44 18.42 -16.71
C MET A 1 -12.41 18.74 -15.64
N GLY A 2 -12.86 19.06 -14.43
CA GLY A 2 -11.95 19.37 -13.32
C GLY A 2 -11.38 18.08 -12.74
N THR A 3 -10.14 18.13 -12.25
CA THR A 3 -9.53 17.04 -11.49
C THR A 3 -10.37 16.75 -10.25
N THR A 4 -10.76 15.49 -10.04
CA THR A 4 -11.61 15.11 -8.91
C THR A 4 -10.79 14.67 -7.70
N ARG A 5 -11.43 14.51 -6.53
CA ARG A 5 -10.69 14.13 -5.32
C ARG A 5 -10.05 12.74 -5.46
N GLY A 6 -10.77 11.79 -6.04
CA GLY A 6 -10.23 10.48 -6.39
C GLY A 6 -9.01 10.57 -7.30
N ASP A 7 -9.05 11.40 -8.35
CA ASP A 7 -7.92 11.60 -9.25
C ASP A 7 -6.69 12.21 -8.54
N VAL A 8 -6.92 13.19 -7.66
CA VAL A 8 -5.85 13.83 -6.88
C VAL A 8 -5.19 12.81 -5.95
N LEU A 9 -5.99 12.05 -5.20
CA LEU A 9 -5.48 11.00 -4.30
C LEU A 9 -4.71 9.92 -5.08
N ARG A 10 -5.28 9.45 -6.19
CA ARG A 10 -4.69 8.41 -7.03
C ARG A 10 -3.36 8.83 -7.63
N ASN A 11 -3.30 10.01 -8.25
CA ASN A 11 -2.07 10.49 -8.88
C ASN A 11 -0.99 10.74 -7.82
N ARG A 12 -1.37 11.29 -6.66
CA ARG A 12 -0.43 11.54 -5.58
C ARG A 12 0.17 10.26 -4.99
N ILE A 13 -0.62 9.19 -4.81
CA ILE A 13 -0.03 7.93 -4.31
C ILE A 13 0.89 7.26 -5.33
N ILE A 14 0.60 7.40 -6.64
CA ILE A 14 1.49 6.93 -7.71
C ILE A 14 2.81 7.72 -7.69
N GLU A 15 2.75 9.04 -7.52
CA GLU A 15 3.94 9.89 -7.37
C GLU A 15 4.78 9.48 -6.16
N ILE A 16 4.14 9.25 -5.01
CA ILE A 16 4.80 8.75 -3.80
C ILE A 16 5.45 7.39 -4.04
N HIS A 17 4.75 6.45 -4.70
CA HIS A 17 5.30 5.12 -5.02
C HIS A 17 6.56 5.23 -5.89
N ASN A 18 6.58 6.13 -6.87
CA ASN A 18 7.74 6.35 -7.73
C ASN A 18 8.97 6.91 -6.99
N MET A 19 8.80 7.50 -5.80
CA MET A 19 9.91 7.97 -4.97
C MET A 19 10.54 6.86 -4.13
N VAL A 20 9.82 5.75 -3.92
CA VAL A 20 10.25 4.66 -3.04
C VAL A 20 11.63 4.11 -3.44
N PRO A 21 11.92 3.77 -4.71
CA PRO A 21 13.22 3.22 -5.08
C PRO A 21 14.40 4.10 -4.64
N ASP A 22 14.31 5.42 -4.87
CA ASP A 22 15.35 6.39 -4.50
C ASP A 22 15.54 6.46 -2.97
N VAL A 23 14.46 6.34 -2.21
CA VAL A 23 14.51 6.28 -0.73
C VAL A 23 15.14 4.98 -0.23
N LEU A 24 14.85 3.85 -0.88
CA LEU A 24 15.39 2.54 -0.50
C LEU A 24 16.90 2.45 -0.69
N ILE A 25 17.44 3.11 -1.72
CA ILE A 25 18.88 3.18 -1.99
C ILE A 25 19.59 4.37 -1.32
N GLY A 26 18.83 5.24 -0.63
CA GLY A 26 19.37 6.37 0.12
C GLY A 26 19.71 7.61 -0.73
N GLU A 27 19.23 7.68 -1.97
CA GLU A 27 19.34 8.88 -2.82
C GLU A 27 18.38 9.98 -2.40
N GLN A 28 17.28 9.62 -1.72
CA GLN A 28 16.33 10.56 -1.13
C GLN A 28 16.13 10.34 0.38
N PRO A 29 15.85 11.40 1.17
CA PRO A 29 15.51 11.26 2.57
C PRO A 29 14.16 10.56 2.77
N ALA A 30 14.11 9.59 3.69
CA ALA A 30 12.85 8.93 4.02
C ALA A 30 11.84 9.86 4.72
N GLU A 31 12.32 10.92 5.40
CA GLU A 31 11.48 11.92 6.05
C GLU A 31 10.54 12.62 5.06
N ASP A 32 11.02 12.89 3.84
CA ASP A 32 10.22 13.50 2.77
C ASP A 32 9.11 12.54 2.31
N LEU A 33 9.45 11.26 2.11
CA LEU A 33 8.47 10.22 1.79
C LEU A 33 7.41 10.09 2.89
N TRP A 34 7.82 10.11 4.16
CA TRP A 34 6.92 10.01 5.29
C TRP A 34 5.98 11.20 5.39
N SER A 35 6.48 12.42 5.19
CA SER A 35 5.64 13.61 5.17
C SER A 35 4.58 13.54 4.06
N LEU A 36 4.95 13.05 2.88
CA LEU A 36 4.03 12.88 1.76
C LEU A 36 2.98 11.79 2.02
N LEU A 37 3.41 10.65 2.55
CA LEU A 37 2.51 9.54 2.93
C LEU A 37 1.53 9.96 4.02
N ASP A 38 2.01 10.66 5.06
CA ASP A 38 1.16 11.13 6.16
C ASP A 38 0.09 12.11 5.63
N SER A 39 0.50 13.08 4.81
CA SER A 39 -0.44 14.01 4.18
C SER A 39 -1.44 13.29 3.26
N TRP A 40 -1.02 12.22 2.58
CA TRP A 40 -1.91 11.43 1.74
C TRP A 40 -2.91 10.61 2.56
N PHE A 41 -2.46 9.97 3.65
CA PHE A 41 -3.33 9.22 4.56
C PHE A 41 -4.34 10.13 5.28
N GLU A 42 -3.94 11.34 5.66
CA GLU A 42 -4.84 12.36 6.19
C GLU A 42 -5.96 12.68 5.18
N ALA A 43 -5.59 12.98 3.93
CA ALA A 43 -6.55 13.26 2.87
C ALA A 43 -7.48 12.07 2.58
N LEU A 44 -6.98 10.83 2.61
CA LEU A 44 -7.82 9.64 2.46
C LEU A 44 -8.75 9.42 3.67
N THR A 45 -8.29 9.75 4.87
CA THR A 45 -9.08 9.62 6.11
C THR A 45 -10.26 10.59 6.12
N GLU A 46 -10.12 11.78 5.52
CA GLU A 46 -11.25 12.69 5.31
C GLU A 46 -12.37 12.06 4.46
N GLU A 47 -12.03 11.08 3.61
CA GLU A 47 -12.97 10.34 2.78
C GLU A 47 -13.46 9.03 3.44
N ALA A 48 -13.08 8.76 4.70
CA ALA A 48 -13.40 7.50 5.38
C ALA A 48 -14.92 7.25 5.50
N THR A 49 -15.74 8.30 5.62
CA THR A 49 -17.21 8.17 5.62
C THR A 49 -17.74 7.65 4.28
N MET A 50 -17.17 8.12 3.17
CA MET A 50 -17.55 7.65 1.83
C MET A 50 -17.09 6.21 1.64
N LEU A 51 -15.83 5.92 1.98
CA LEU A 51 -15.26 4.57 1.91
C LEU A 51 -16.04 3.55 2.76
N SER A 52 -16.59 3.96 3.91
CA SER A 52 -17.42 3.09 4.76
C SER A 52 -18.72 2.64 4.09
N GLN A 53 -19.16 3.30 3.00
CA GLN A 53 -20.33 2.87 2.22
C GLN A 53 -20.00 1.72 1.27
N ALA A 54 -18.73 1.59 0.87
CA ALA A 54 -18.26 0.53 -0.01
C ALA A 54 -17.65 -0.63 0.77
N LEU A 55 -16.90 -0.34 1.84
CA LEU A 55 -16.17 -1.33 2.61
C LEU A 55 -17.09 -2.02 3.64
N PRO A 56 -17.03 -3.36 3.77
CA PRO A 56 -17.81 -4.08 4.75
C PRO A 56 -17.30 -3.81 6.18
N GLY A 57 -18.25 -3.64 7.11
CA GLY A 57 -18.00 -3.47 8.55
C GLY A 57 -18.10 -2.01 9.02
N GLU A 58 -19.01 -1.74 9.97
CA GLU A 58 -19.12 -0.40 10.57
C GLU A 58 -17.88 -0.05 11.41
N GLY A 59 -17.32 1.15 11.21
CA GLY A 59 -16.22 1.68 12.02
C GLY A 59 -14.83 1.06 11.76
N THR A 60 -14.69 0.22 10.73
CA THR A 60 -13.44 -0.49 10.41
C THR A 60 -12.49 0.32 9.53
N VAL A 61 -12.99 1.27 8.72
CA VAL A 61 -12.16 1.99 7.73
C VAL A 61 -11.00 2.76 8.37
N PRO A 62 -11.18 3.58 9.41
CA PRO A 62 -10.04 4.27 10.03
C PRO A 62 -9.00 3.30 10.61
N ARG A 63 -9.45 2.21 11.24
CA ARG A 63 -8.57 1.16 11.77
C ARG A 63 -7.83 0.42 10.65
N TYR A 64 -8.49 0.22 9.52
CA TYR A 64 -7.90 -0.41 8.36
C TYR A 64 -6.83 0.48 7.73
N LEU A 65 -7.11 1.78 7.56
CA LEU A 65 -6.15 2.75 7.07
C LEU A 65 -4.91 2.82 7.99
N GLU A 66 -5.10 2.78 9.30
CA GLU A 66 -3.99 2.74 10.25
C GLU A 66 -3.17 1.44 10.11
N THR A 67 -3.83 0.28 10.00
CA THR A 67 -3.13 -1.00 9.77
C THR A 67 -2.30 -0.97 8.47
N LEU A 68 -2.85 -0.39 7.39
CA LEU A 68 -2.13 -0.24 6.14
C LEU A 68 -0.92 0.69 6.28
N ARG A 69 -1.10 1.82 6.97
CA ARG A 69 -0.02 2.78 7.24
C ARG A 69 1.11 2.13 8.03
N GLU A 70 0.80 1.38 9.08
CA GLU A 70 1.77 0.63 9.87
C GLU A 70 2.48 -0.43 9.03
N SER A 71 1.73 -1.19 8.21
CA SER A 71 2.29 -2.23 7.33
C SER A 71 3.25 -1.62 6.32
N LEU A 72 2.86 -0.53 5.66
CA LEU A 72 3.70 0.18 4.70
C LEU A 72 4.97 0.72 5.36
N ARG A 73 4.84 1.28 6.57
CA ARG A 73 5.98 1.77 7.34
C ARG A 73 6.97 0.66 7.64
N TRP A 74 6.49 -0.49 8.13
CA TRP A 74 7.31 -1.65 8.41
C TRP A 74 8.03 -2.17 7.17
N GLU A 75 7.32 -2.31 6.05
CA GLU A 75 7.90 -2.82 4.81
C GLU A 75 8.98 -1.88 4.26
N ILE A 76 8.75 -0.57 4.22
CA ILE A 76 9.78 0.39 3.74
C ILE A 76 11.00 0.37 4.66
N GLU A 77 10.83 0.39 5.99
CA GLU A 77 11.97 0.33 6.92
C GLU A 77 12.76 -0.99 6.79
N ALA A 78 12.06 -2.12 6.61
CA ALA A 78 12.69 -3.40 6.34
C ALA A 78 13.48 -3.37 5.02
N ASN A 79 12.88 -2.86 3.94
CA ASN A 79 13.53 -2.73 2.63
C ASN A 79 14.74 -1.79 2.70
N ARG A 80 14.64 -0.65 3.40
CA ARG A 80 15.76 0.30 3.58
C ARG A 80 16.95 -0.32 4.32
N ALA A 81 16.69 -1.25 5.24
CA ALA A 81 17.76 -1.99 5.92
C ALA A 81 18.35 -3.11 5.03
N LEU A 82 17.52 -3.75 4.20
CA LEU A 82 17.91 -4.89 3.37
C LEU A 82 18.64 -4.48 2.08
N PHE A 83 18.17 -3.45 1.37
CA PHE A 83 18.71 -3.04 0.07
C PHE A 83 20.23 -2.72 0.10
N PRO A 84 20.72 -1.89 1.03
CA PRO A 84 22.17 -1.65 1.17
C PRO A 84 22.94 -2.93 1.53
N ALA A 85 22.33 -3.83 2.31
CA ALA A 85 22.96 -5.09 2.69
C ALA A 85 23.04 -6.09 1.52
N ILE A 86 22.18 -5.98 0.51
CA ILE A 86 22.25 -6.75 -0.74
C ILE A 86 23.33 -6.16 -1.66
N GLN A 87 23.34 -4.83 -1.84
CA GLN A 87 24.26 -4.14 -2.77
C GLN A 87 25.72 -4.20 -2.33
N ASN A 88 26.01 -4.16 -1.03
CA ASN A 88 27.37 -4.13 -0.50
C ASN A 88 27.97 -5.53 -0.23
N ARG A 89 27.27 -6.61 -0.57
CA ARG A 89 27.74 -7.98 -0.31
C ARG A 89 28.63 -8.49 -1.43
N ASP A 90 29.72 -9.13 -1.03
CA ASP A 90 30.62 -9.85 -1.92
C ASP A 90 29.87 -11.03 -2.59
N PRO A 91 29.78 -11.08 -3.92
CA PRO A 91 29.14 -12.18 -4.64
C PRO A 91 29.78 -13.55 -4.36
N ASP A 92 31.00 -13.59 -3.82
CA ASP A 92 31.68 -14.82 -3.43
C ASP A 92 31.06 -15.50 -2.18
N GLN A 93 30.18 -14.81 -1.43
CA GLN A 93 29.35 -15.40 -0.36
C GLN A 93 27.98 -15.85 -0.88
N SER A 94 27.97 -16.80 -1.83
CA SER A 94 26.81 -17.09 -2.69
C SER A 94 25.51 -17.36 -1.93
N THR A 95 25.51 -18.20 -0.89
CA THR A 95 24.28 -18.57 -0.16
C THR A 95 23.65 -17.39 0.58
N VAL A 96 24.46 -16.52 1.18
CA VAL A 96 23.92 -15.38 1.94
C VAL A 96 23.49 -14.26 1.00
N HIS A 97 24.18 -14.09 -0.12
CA HIS A 97 23.77 -13.20 -1.20
C HIS A 97 22.46 -13.65 -1.85
N GLU A 98 22.29 -14.94 -2.12
CA GLU A 98 21.04 -15.52 -2.63
C GLU A 98 19.85 -15.31 -1.68
N VAL A 99 20.02 -15.61 -0.39
CA VAL A 99 18.97 -15.39 0.62
C VAL A 99 18.60 -13.92 0.72
N ALA A 100 19.59 -13.01 0.77
CA ALA A 100 19.33 -11.58 0.82
C ALA A 100 18.62 -11.09 -0.45
N SER A 101 18.97 -11.62 -1.62
CA SER A 101 18.34 -11.26 -2.90
C SER A 101 16.88 -11.75 -2.98
N ILE A 102 16.61 -12.98 -2.53
CA ILE A 102 15.24 -13.52 -2.45
C ILE A 102 14.41 -12.68 -1.47
N LEU A 103 14.96 -12.33 -0.30
CA LEU A 103 14.28 -11.47 0.66
C LEU A 103 13.99 -10.09 0.08
N GLY A 104 14.95 -9.49 -0.65
CA GLY A 104 14.75 -8.23 -1.36
C GLY A 104 13.62 -8.31 -2.39
N LEU A 105 13.55 -9.40 -3.16
CA LEU A 105 12.47 -9.64 -4.14
C LEU A 105 11.09 -9.78 -3.49
N VAL A 106 11.00 -10.56 -2.41
CA VAL A 106 9.73 -10.78 -1.69
C VAL A 106 9.23 -9.49 -1.03
N THR A 107 10.13 -8.74 -0.40
CA THR A 107 9.78 -7.49 0.29
C THR A 107 9.44 -6.37 -0.69
N ALA A 108 10.05 -6.32 -1.88
CA ALA A 108 9.66 -5.43 -2.96
C ALA A 108 8.25 -5.77 -3.50
N ASP A 109 7.95 -7.04 -3.74
CA ASP A 109 6.62 -7.49 -4.19
C ASP A 109 5.51 -7.16 -3.15
N LEU A 110 5.79 -7.33 -1.86
CA LEU A 110 4.89 -6.92 -0.79
C LEU A 110 4.64 -5.40 -0.80
N LEU A 111 5.69 -4.61 -0.99
CA LEU A 111 5.60 -3.16 -1.04
C LEU A 111 4.74 -2.69 -2.23
N ASP A 112 4.96 -3.27 -3.41
CA ASP A 112 4.14 -2.97 -4.59
C ASP A 112 2.67 -3.36 -4.39
N LYS A 113 2.40 -4.49 -3.74
CA LYS A 113 1.04 -4.90 -3.36
C LYS A 113 0.38 -3.91 -2.39
N LEU A 114 1.13 -3.39 -1.41
CA LEU A 114 0.63 -2.37 -0.49
C LEU A 114 0.29 -1.08 -1.24
N PHE A 115 1.17 -0.57 -2.11
CA PHE A 115 0.86 0.61 -2.92
C PHE A 115 -0.32 0.39 -3.86
N ARG A 116 -0.45 -0.80 -4.46
CA ARG A 116 -1.61 -1.13 -5.28
C ARG A 116 -2.91 -1.07 -4.48
N ARG A 117 -2.92 -1.53 -3.21
CA ARG A 117 -4.08 -1.39 -2.32
C ARG A 117 -4.44 0.08 -2.07
N LEU A 118 -3.44 0.93 -1.86
CA LEU A 118 -3.66 2.37 -1.65
C LEU A 118 -4.24 3.05 -2.90
N VAL A 119 -3.79 2.66 -4.10
CA VAL A 119 -4.37 3.11 -5.37
C VAL A 119 -5.84 2.72 -5.49
N ILE A 120 -6.19 1.47 -5.15
CA ILE A 120 -7.59 0.99 -5.21
C ILE A 120 -8.49 1.81 -4.29
N LEU A 121 -8.02 2.16 -3.09
CA LEU A 121 -8.79 3.01 -2.17
C LEU A 121 -9.04 4.41 -2.77
N ALA A 122 -8.06 5.00 -3.42
CA ALA A 122 -8.23 6.29 -4.10
C ALA A 122 -9.19 6.20 -5.31
N GLU A 123 -9.08 5.13 -6.10
CA GLU A 123 -10.01 4.85 -7.21
C GLU A 123 -11.44 4.62 -6.71
N LEU A 124 -11.62 3.97 -5.56
CA LEU A 124 -12.91 3.76 -4.93
C LEU A 124 -13.56 5.07 -4.46
N VAL A 125 -12.78 6.01 -3.91
CA VAL A 125 -13.27 7.37 -3.60
C VAL A 125 -13.81 8.02 -4.88
N GLY A 126 -13.04 7.97 -5.98
CA GLY A 126 -13.48 8.54 -7.26
C GLY A 126 -14.68 7.80 -7.88
N ALA A 127 -14.86 6.53 -7.59
CA ALA A 127 -16.05 5.80 -8.03
C ALA A 127 -17.30 6.22 -7.26
N LEU A 128 -17.16 6.40 -5.94
CA LEU A 128 -18.26 6.73 -5.05
C LEU A 128 -18.73 8.18 -5.21
N ASP A 129 -17.84 9.12 -5.54
CA ASP A 129 -18.21 10.49 -5.90
C ASP A 129 -18.69 10.63 -7.37
N GLY A 130 -18.69 9.52 -8.12
CA GLY A 130 -19.13 9.43 -9.52
C GLY A 130 -18.17 10.05 -10.52
N SER A 131 -16.94 10.37 -10.13
CA SER A 131 -15.93 10.99 -10.99
C SER A 131 -15.11 10.02 -11.83
N ILE A 132 -14.93 8.80 -11.36
CA ILE A 132 -14.14 7.75 -12.01
C ILE A 132 -15.06 6.58 -12.32
N THR A 133 -14.94 6.04 -13.54
CA THR A 133 -15.47 4.71 -13.83
C THR A 133 -14.41 3.70 -13.40
N LEU A 134 -14.73 2.87 -12.40
CA LEU A 134 -13.81 1.80 -11.96
C LEU A 134 -13.50 0.88 -13.14
N PRO A 135 -12.23 0.73 -13.54
CA PRO A 135 -11.86 -0.28 -14.53
C PRO A 135 -12.03 -1.68 -13.93
N ASP A 136 -12.30 -2.68 -14.77
CA ASP A 136 -12.55 -4.06 -14.33
C ASP A 136 -11.38 -4.61 -13.48
N GLU A 137 -10.15 -4.20 -13.77
CA GLU A 137 -8.96 -4.57 -13.01
C GLU A 137 -8.95 -3.99 -11.59
N ALA A 138 -9.52 -2.80 -11.39
CA ALA A 138 -9.67 -2.20 -10.06
C ALA A 138 -10.79 -2.88 -9.27
N ILE A 139 -11.83 -3.36 -9.94
CA ILE A 139 -12.92 -4.15 -9.35
C ILE A 139 -12.38 -5.51 -8.87
N ILE A 140 -11.60 -6.22 -9.70
CA ILE A 140 -10.98 -7.49 -9.32
C ILE A 140 -10.05 -7.28 -8.13
N ALA A 141 -9.16 -6.28 -8.20
CA ALA A 141 -8.23 -6.01 -7.13
C ALA A 141 -8.94 -5.51 -5.85
N TYR A 142 -10.10 -4.86 -5.99
CA TYR A 142 -11.00 -4.53 -4.87
C TYR A 142 -11.60 -5.79 -4.22
N TYR A 143 -12.03 -6.78 -4.99
CA TYR A 143 -12.52 -8.05 -4.43
C TYR A 143 -11.41 -8.91 -3.83
N GLU A 144 -10.21 -8.93 -4.42
CA GLU A 144 -9.02 -9.54 -3.79
C GLU A 144 -8.68 -8.84 -2.47
N PHE A 145 -8.80 -7.51 -2.47
CA PHE A 145 -8.63 -6.69 -1.29
C PHE A 145 -9.67 -7.02 -0.20
N LEU A 146 -10.95 -7.13 -0.54
CA LEU A 146 -12.01 -7.54 0.40
C LEU A 146 -11.86 -8.98 0.90
N GLY A 147 -11.47 -9.91 0.04
CA GLY A 147 -11.26 -11.32 0.39
C GLY A 147 -10.18 -11.53 1.44
N ALA A 148 -9.17 -10.65 1.49
CA ALA A 148 -8.14 -10.64 2.53
C ALA A 148 -8.58 -9.97 3.85
N MET A 149 -9.70 -9.24 3.85
CA MET A 149 -10.26 -8.56 5.03
C MET A 149 -11.37 -9.36 5.72
N ILE A 150 -12.01 -10.29 5.03
CA ILE A 150 -12.98 -11.20 5.63
C ILE A 150 -12.16 -12.27 6.36
N PRO A 151 -12.15 -12.32 7.71
CA PRO A 151 -11.64 -13.50 8.38
C PRO A 151 -12.42 -14.69 7.83
N GLU A 152 -11.73 -15.75 7.42
CA GLU A 152 -12.41 -17.02 7.15
C GLU A 152 -13.39 -17.26 8.31
N PRO A 153 -14.66 -17.61 8.03
CA PRO A 153 -15.57 -17.96 9.11
C PRO A 153 -14.81 -18.99 9.93
N SER A 154 -14.45 -18.63 11.17
CA SER A 154 -13.86 -19.57 12.08
C SER A 154 -14.81 -20.74 12.07
N GLU A 155 -14.36 -21.90 11.61
CA GLU A 155 -15.09 -23.14 11.83
C GLU A 155 -15.25 -23.18 13.35
N GLU A 156 -16.41 -22.73 13.83
CA GLU A 156 -16.99 -23.21 15.07
C GLU A 156 -17.13 -24.70 14.81
N LEU A 157 -16.04 -25.41 15.09
CA LEU A 157 -16.05 -26.83 15.34
C LEU A 157 -17.03 -26.98 16.49
N ASP A 158 -18.27 -27.33 16.13
CA ASP A 158 -19.29 -27.83 17.02
C ASP A 158 -18.63 -28.77 18.04
N ALA A 159 -18.51 -28.30 19.28
CA ALA A 159 -18.04 -29.04 20.44
C ALA A 159 -19.16 -29.11 21.47
#